data_AF-R7G7D2-F1
#
_entry.id   AF-R7G7D2-F1
#
_cell.length_a   1.000
_cell.length_b   1.000
_cell.length_c   1.000
_cell.angle_alpha   90.00
_cell.angle_beta   90.00
_cell.angle_gamma   90.00
#
_symmetry.space_group_name_H-M   'P 1'
#
loop_
_entity.id
_entity.type
_entity.pdbx_description
1 polymer ?
#
loop_
_entity_poly.entity_id
_entity_poly.type
_entity_poly.pdbx_seq_one_letter_code
_entity_poly.pdbx_strand_id
1 'polypeptide(L)' 'MEKGKGEISALDEIKEKYGFDTNAIVSMVDVVEHLYNKEYKGEIIIDDELKAAIDAYYAQYGTK' A
#
# COMPACT_ATOMS: atom_id res chain seq x y z
N MET A 1 -3.86 3.88 1.96
CA MET A 1 -2.44 4.33 2.02
C MET A 1 -1.92 4.06 3.43
N GLU A 2 -0.65 3.68 3.59
CA GLU A 2 -0.07 3.43 4.93
C GLU A 2 -0.05 4.72 5.77
N LYS A 3 -0.31 4.61 7.08
CA LYS A 3 -0.31 5.73 8.03
C LYS A 3 1.08 6.32 8.22
N GLY A 4 1.13 7.65 8.28
CA GLY A 4 2.29 8.39 8.78
C GLY A 4 2.44 8.25 10.31
N LYS A 5 3.14 9.20 10.94
CA LYS A 5 3.24 9.25 12.41
C LYS A 5 1.96 9.78 13.07
N GLY A 6 1.05 10.36 12.30
CA GLY A 6 -0.25 10.88 12.75
C GLY A 6 -1.47 10.14 12.20
N GLU A 7 -2.59 10.87 12.05
CA GLU A 7 -3.87 10.35 11.55
C GLU A 7 -4.01 10.43 10.02
N ILE A 8 -3.03 11.03 9.33
CA ILE A 8 -3.02 11.25 7.88
C ILE A 8 -1.97 10.37 7.17
N SER A 9 -2.11 10.24 5.85
CA SER A 9 -1.17 9.45 5.05
C SER A 9 0.25 10.03 5.15
N ALA A 10 1.27 9.19 5.04
CA ALA A 10 2.66 9.66 5.07
C ALA A 10 2.97 10.71 3.98
N LEU A 11 2.26 10.64 2.84
CA LEU A 11 2.38 11.60 1.74
C LEU A 11 1.76 12.96 2.12
N ASP A 12 0.57 12.95 2.70
CA ASP A 12 -0.07 14.17 3.22
C ASP A 12 0.77 14.83 4.31
N GLU A 13 1.38 14.04 5.20
CA GLU A 13 2.25 14.56 6.25
C GLU A 13 3.49 15.28 5.69
N ILE A 14 4.07 14.78 4.59
CA ILE A 14 5.21 15.43 3.90
C ILE A 14 4.74 16.69 3.16
N LYS A 15 3.57 16.64 2.51
CA LYS A 15 2.99 17.80 1.83
C LYS A 15 2.71 18.94 2.80
N GLU A 16 2.10 18.66 3.96
CA GLU A 16 1.87 19.67 5.00
C GLU A 16 3.17 20.20 5.59
N LYS A 17 4.15 19.33 5.84
CA LYS A 17 5.40 19.74 6.50
C LYS A 17 6.34 20.54 5.60
N TYR A 18 6.37 20.25 4.30
CA TYR A 18 7.37 20.82 3.39
C TYR A 18 6.79 21.59 2.20
N GLY A 19 5.47 21.62 2.04
CA GLY A 19 4.78 22.51 1.10
C GLY A 19 4.91 22.15 -0.37
N PHE A 20 5.32 20.91 -0.69
CA PHE A 20 5.36 20.40 -2.06
C PHE A 20 4.49 19.15 -2.23
N ASP A 21 3.86 19.01 -3.40
CA ASP A 21 3.02 17.86 -3.71
C ASP A 21 3.84 16.57 -3.80
N THR A 22 3.35 15.54 -3.12
CA THR A 22 3.90 14.19 -3.17
C THR A 22 2.90 13.26 -3.82
N ASN A 23 3.31 12.56 -4.86
CA ASN A 23 2.48 11.59 -5.56
C ASN A 23 3.20 10.23 -5.59
N ALA A 24 2.43 9.15 -5.39
CA ALA A 24 2.91 7.80 -5.63
C ALA A 24 2.67 7.43 -7.10
N ILE A 25 3.63 6.77 -7.74
CA ILE A 25 3.47 6.26 -9.11
C ILE A 25 2.44 5.12 -9.13
N VAL A 26 2.44 4.30 -8.07
CA VAL A 26 1.51 3.19 -7.85
C VAL A 26 1.21 3.06 -6.36
N SER A 27 0.06 2.50 -6.02
CA SER A 27 -0.34 2.15 -4.66
C SER A 27 -0.22 0.64 -4.42
N MET A 28 -0.33 0.21 -3.17
CA MET A 28 -0.31 -1.23 -2.86
C MET A 28 -1.56 -1.96 -3.39
N VAL A 29 -2.66 -1.24 -3.64
CA VAL A 29 -3.83 -1.80 -4.33
C VAL A 29 -3.45 -2.19 -5.76
N ASP A 30 -2.76 -1.31 -6.48
CA ASP A 30 -2.31 -1.59 -7.85
C ASP A 30 -1.36 -2.80 -7.91
N VAL A 31 -0.48 -2.94 -6.90
CA VAL A 31 0.45 -4.07 -6.78
C VAL A 31 -0.31 -5.38 -6.54
N VAL A 32 -1.28 -5.39 -5.62
CA VAL A 32 -2.10 -6.57 -5.34
C VAL A 32 -2.93 -6.95 -6.56
N GLU A 33 -3.56 -6.00 -7.25
CA GLU A 33 -4.31 -6.27 -8.49
C GLU A 33 -3.42 -6.85 -9.60
N HIS A 34 -2.15 -6.42 -9.66
CA HIS A 34 -1.22 -6.89 -10.69
C HIS A 34 -0.61 -8.26 -10.39
N LEU A 35 -0.46 -8.65 -9.12
CA LEU A 35 0.28 -9.85 -8.72
C LEU A 35 -0.56 -10.93 -8.03
N TYR A 36 -1.77 -10.62 -7.56
CA TYR A 36 -2.62 -11.58 -6.85
C TYR A 36 -3.05 -12.73 -7.78
N ASN A 37 -2.76 -13.97 -7.35
CA ASN A 37 -3.04 -15.20 -8.09
C ASN A 37 -2.51 -15.18 -9.54
N LYS A 38 -1.46 -14.40 -9.79
CA LYS A 38 -0.79 -14.31 -11.08
C LYS A 38 0.62 -14.83 -10.96
N GLU A 39 0.98 -15.74 -11.85
CA GLU A 39 2.33 -16.25 -11.94
C GLU A 39 3.26 -15.15 -12.45
N TYR A 40 4.31 -14.87 -11.69
CA TYR A 40 5.36 -13.94 -12.07
C TYR A 40 6.68 -14.68 -12.01
N LYS A 41 7.30 -14.90 -13.18
CA LYS A 41 8.57 -15.63 -13.33
C LYS A 41 8.52 -17.07 -12.77
N GLY A 42 7.37 -17.76 -12.91
CA GLY A 42 7.21 -19.15 -12.48
C GLY A 42 6.77 -19.32 -11.03
N GLU A 43 6.47 -18.24 -10.30
CA GLU A 43 6.00 -18.29 -8.91
C GLU A 43 4.77 -17.39 -8.72
N ILE A 44 3.82 -17.82 -7.90
CA ILE A 44 2.73 -16.96 -7.43
C ILE A 44 3.26 -16.15 -6.24
N ILE A 45 3.58 -14.89 -6.50
CA ILE A 45 4.17 -13.99 -5.50
C ILE A 45 3.14 -13.58 -4.44
N ILE A 46 1.90 -13.30 -4.86
CA ILE A 46 0.80 -12.96 -3.95
C ILE A 46 -0.29 -14.01 -4.12
N ASP A 47 -0.31 -14.96 -3.19
CA ASP A 47 -1.36 -15.95 -3.04
C ASP A 47 -2.45 -15.44 -2.07
N ASP A 48 -3.45 -16.27 -1.81
CA ASP A 48 -4.57 -15.95 -0.91
C ASP A 48 -4.15 -15.68 0.53
N GLU A 49 -3.14 -16.41 1.02
CA GLU A 49 -2.63 -16.25 2.39
C GLU A 49 -1.89 -14.93 2.53
N LEU A 50 -1.00 -14.61 1.57
CA LEU A 50 -0.28 -13.34 1.57
C LEU A 50 -1.22 -12.15 1.35
N LYS A 51 -2.22 -12.28 0.47
CA LYS A 51 -3.24 -11.24 0.27
C LYS A 51 -3.99 -10.96 1.58
N ALA A 52 -4.42 -12.01 2.30
CA ALA A 52 -5.11 -11.85 3.58
C ALA A 52 -4.23 -11.16 4.63
N ALA A 53 -2.93 -11.46 4.67
CA ALA A 53 -1.97 -10.78 5.53
C ALA A 53 -1.81 -9.28 5.18
N ILE A 54 -1.76 -8.95 3.88
CA ILE A 54 -1.73 -7.56 3.40
C ILE A 54 -3.02 -6.83 3.81
N ASP A 55 -4.19 -7.42 3.58
CA ASP A 55 -5.48 -6.85 3.99
C ASP A 55 -5.53 -6.62 5.51
N ALA A 56 -5.07 -7.56 6.32
CA ALA A 56 -5.03 -7.42 7.78
C ALA A 56 -4.07 -6.30 8.23
N TYR A 57 -2.91 -6.19 7.58
CA TYR A 57 -1.95 -5.12 7.84
C TYR A 57 -2.54 -3.74 7.52
N TYR A 58 -3.21 -3.59 6.37
CA TYR A 58 -3.88 -2.34 6.02
C TYR A 58 -5.15 -2.08 6.84
N ALA A 59 -5.82 -3.10 7.38
CA ALA A 59 -6.90 -2.88 8.34
C ALA A 59 -6.37 -2.28 9.65
N GLN A 60 -5.18 -2.68 10.08
CA GLN A 60 -4.55 -2.19 11.31
C GLN A 60 -3.84 -0.83 11.11
N TYR A 61 -3.11 -0.67 10.01
CA TYR A 61 -2.20 0.46 9.77
C TYR A 61 -2.58 1.31 8.56
N GLY A 62 -3.63 0.94 7.83
CA GLY A 62 -4.15 1.75 6.74
C GLY A 62 -4.82 3.01 7.27
N THR A 63 -4.47 4.12 6.66
CA THR A 63 -5.17 5.40 6.81
C THR A 63 -6.39 5.37 5.92
N LYS A 64 -7.48 5.94 6.41
CA LYS A 64 -8.69 6.18 5.63
C LYS A 64 -8.51 7.39 4.73
#